data_AF-A0A431HYV6-F1
#
_entry.id   AF-A0A431HYV6-F1
#
_cell.length_a   1.000
_cell.length_b   1.000
_cell.length_c   1.000
_cell.angle_alpha   90.00
_cell.angle_beta   90.00
_cell.angle_gamma   90.00
#
_symmetry.space_group_name_H-M   'P 1'
#
loop_
_entity.id
_entity.type
_entity.pdbx_description
1 polymer ?
#
loop_
_entity_poly.entity_id
_entity_poly.type
_entity_poly.pdbx_seq_one_letter_code
_entity_poly.pdbx_strand_id
1 'polypeptide(L)' 'MNQTLPLTDKLYRYLISTGLREHPALTALREETASNRMAKMQIAPEQGQLLMFLAQLAGVRRYVEV' A
#
# COMPACT_ATOMS: atom_id res chain seq x y z
N MET A 1 3.20 9.63 -26.13
CA MET A 1 4.42 9.04 -25.54
C MET A 1 3.97 8.15 -24.40
N ASN A 2 3.98 6.82 -24.58
CA ASN A 2 3.59 5.89 -23.52
C ASN A 2 4.85 5.15 -23.08
N GLN A 3 5.43 5.59 -21.95
CA GLN A 3 6.57 4.94 -21.33
C GLN A 3 6.19 4.60 -19.90
N THR A 4 6.41 3.35 -19.50
CA THR A 4 6.31 2.93 -18.09
C THR A 4 7.62 3.27 -17.40
N LEU A 5 7.56 3.99 -16.28
CA LEU A 5 8.73 4.31 -15.48
C LEU A 5 9.02 3.17 -14.50
N PRO A 6 10.24 2.58 -14.50
CA PRO A 6 10.60 1.57 -13.51
C PRO A 6 10.61 2.17 -12.09
N LEU A 7 9.99 1.47 -11.15
CA LEU A 7 9.96 1.87 -9.74
C LEU A 7 11.27 1.47 -9.05
N THR A 8 12.33 2.23 -9.33
CA THR A 8 13.64 2.06 -8.66
C THR A 8 13.52 2.31 -7.15
N ASP A 9 14.43 1.77 -6.34
CA ASP A 9 14.42 1.97 -4.88
C ASP A 9 14.38 3.44 -4.47
N LYS A 10 15.09 4.31 -5.20
CA LYS A 10 15.10 5.75 -4.93
C LYS A 10 13.73 6.38 -5.18
N LEU A 11 13.08 6.00 -6.28
CA LEU A 11 11.75 6.49 -6.62
C LEU A 11 10.69 5.91 -5.68
N TYR A 12 10.85 4.65 -5.28
CA TYR A 12 9.99 3.99 -4.30
C TYR A 12 10.01 4.73 -2.96
N ARG A 13 11.21 5.00 -2.42
CA ARG A 13 11.35 5.77 -1.16
C ARG A 13 10.74 7.15 -1.28
N TYR A 14 10.93 7.82 -2.42
CA TYR A 14 10.29 9.11 -2.68
C TYR A 14 8.77 9.01 -2.64
N LEU A 15 8.18 8.03 -3.35
CA LEU A 15 6.75 7.77 -3.38
C LEU A 15 6.19 7.55 -1.96
N ILE A 16 6.85 6.71 -1.17
CA ILE A 16 6.43 6.42 0.20
C ILE A 16 6.53 7.68 1.07
N SER A 17 7.65 8.42 1.01
CA SER A 17 7.85 9.62 1.85
C SER A 17 6.91 10.79 1.53
N THR A 18 6.41 10.88 0.29
CA THR A 18 5.61 12.04 -0.17
C THR A 18 4.14 11.72 -0.38
N GLY A 19 3.82 10.50 -0.78
CA GLY A 19 2.48 10.09 -1.21
C GLY A 19 1.75 9.18 -0.25
N LEU A 20 2.46 8.47 0.64
CA LEU A 20 1.82 7.52 1.55
C LEU A 20 1.18 8.26 2.74
N ARG A 21 -0.12 8.01 2.94
CA ARG A 21 -0.93 8.50 4.05
C ARG A 21 -1.53 7.28 4.76
N GLU A 22 -0.69 6.58 5.50
CA GLU A 22 -1.07 5.38 6.23
C GLU A 22 -1.57 5.75 7.63
N HIS A 23 -2.68 5.14 8.06
CA HIS A 23 -3.17 5.31 9.43
C HIS A 23 -2.17 4.68 10.42
N PRO A 24 -1.91 5.27 11.61
CA PRO A 24 -0.91 4.74 12.55
C PRO A 24 -1.10 3.25 12.91
N ALA A 25 -2.35 2.79 12.98
CA ALA A 25 -2.66 1.37 13.23
C ALA A 25 -2.18 0.43 12.11
N LEU A 26 -2.26 0.86 10.84
CA LEU A 26 -1.78 0.08 9.70
C LEU A 26 -0.24 0.05 9.66
N THR A 27 0.40 1.18 9.99
CA THR A 27 1.86 1.23 10.14
C THR A 27 2.36 0.29 11.23
N ALA A 28 1.73 0.33 12.40
CA ALA A 28 2.07 -0.58 13.50
C ALA A 28 1.85 -2.06 13.11
N LEU A 29 0.73 -2.38 12.44
CA LEU A 29 0.46 -3.73 11.97
C LEU A 29 1.52 -4.23 10.98
N ARG A 30 1.93 -3.39 10.03
CA ARG A 30 2.97 -3.72 9.05
C ARG A 30 4.32 -3.96 9.73
N GLU A 31 4.70 -3.12 10.69
CA GLU A 31 5.96 -3.26 11.43
C GLU A 31 6.00 -4.55 12.25
N GLU A 32 4.93 -4.84 12.97
CA GLU A 32 4.80 -6.08 13.77
C GLU A 32 4.92 -7.32 12.88
N THR A 33 4.17 -7.32 11.78
CA THR A 33 4.08 -8.48 10.90
C THR A 33 5.27 -8.62 9.94
N ALA A 34 6.14 -7.61 9.82
CA ALA A 34 7.37 -7.66 9.00
C ALA A 34 8.35 -8.75 9.45
N SER A 35 8.33 -9.13 10.74
CA SER A 35 9.15 -10.20 11.30
C SER A 35 8.61 -11.61 11.04
N ASN A 36 7.37 -11.72 10.56
CA ASN A 36 6.72 -13.01 10.33
C ASN A 36 7.38 -13.75 9.15
N ARG A 37 7.52 -15.08 9.25
CA ARG A 37 8.01 -15.94 8.16
C ARG A 37 7.27 -15.71 6.83
N MET A 38 6.01 -15.30 6.90
CA MET A 38 5.13 -15.04 5.75
C MET A 38 4.98 -13.55 5.41
N ALA A 39 5.85 -12.67 5.92
CA ALA A 39 5.75 -11.22 5.70
C ALA A 39 5.72 -10.81 4.21
N LYS A 40 6.36 -11.59 3.32
CA LYS A 40 6.33 -11.35 1.87
C LYS A 40 4.95 -11.51 1.23
N MET A 41 3.97 -12.08 1.93
CA MET A 41 2.59 -12.20 1.46
C MET A 41 1.76 -10.93 1.70
N GLN A 42 2.27 -9.99 2.48
CA GLN A 42 1.59 -8.72 2.70
C GLN A 42 1.61 -7.86 1.44
N ILE A 43 0.53 -7.12 1.24
CA ILE A 43 0.49 -6.06 0.25
C ILE A 43 1.46 -4.94 0.64
N ALA A 44 2.00 -4.24 -0.35
CA ALA A 44 2.81 -3.06 -0.10
C ALA A 44 1.93 -1.88 0.38
N PRO A 45 2.47 -0.94 1.18
CA PRO A 45 1.69 0.17 1.75
C PRO A 45 0.94 1.00 0.69
N GLU A 46 1.59 1.29 -0.43
CA GLU A 46 1.01 2.04 -1.53
C GLU A 46 -0.13 1.30 -2.23
N GLN A 47 -0.12 -0.04 -2.22
CA GLN A 47 -1.21 -0.86 -2.73
C GLN A 47 -2.43 -0.76 -1.81
N GLY A 48 -2.24 -0.79 -0.49
CA GLY A 48 -3.32 -0.59 0.47
C GLY A 48 -4.00 0.78 0.32
N GLN A 49 -3.21 1.83 0.12
CA GLN A 49 -3.74 3.17 -0.15
C GLN A 49 -4.54 3.23 -1.46
N LEU A 50 -4.05 2.58 -2.53
CA LEU A 50 -4.78 2.52 -3.80
C LEU A 50 -6.12 1.79 -3.63
N LEU A 51 -6.15 0.65 -2.93
CA LEU A 51 -7.38 -0.09 -2.68
C LEU A 51 -8.38 0.73 -1.87
N MET A 52 -7.92 1.48 -0.86
CA MET A 52 -8.75 2.40 -0.09
C MET A 52 -9.33 3.51 -0.96
N PHE A 53 -8.52 4.11 -1.83
CA PHE A 53 -8.97 5.13 -2.78
C PHE A 53 -10.03 4.57 -3.74
N LEU A 54 -9.82 3.39 -4.29
CA LEU A 54 -10.78 2.72 -5.18
C LEU A 54 -12.10 2.41 -4.46
N ALA A 55 -12.02 1.90 -3.23
CA ALA A 55 -13.21 1.62 -2.42
C ALA A 55 -14.02 2.89 -2.12
N GLN A 56 -13.35 4.00 -1.81
CA GLN A 56 -13.99 5.30 -1.62
C GLN A 56 -14.63 5.82 -2.89
N LEU A 57 -13.90 5.79 -4.02
CA LEU A 57 -14.39 6.27 -5.31
C LEU A 57 -15.61 5.48 -5.80
N ALA A 58 -15.61 4.16 -5.58
CA ALA A 58 -16.72 3.28 -5.93
C ALA A 58 -17.88 3.31 -4.90
N GLY A 59 -17.76 4.08 -3.80
CA GLY A 59 -18.79 4.16 -2.77
C GLY A 59 -19.05 2.82 -2.06
N VAL A 60 -18.03 1.97 -1.94
CA VAL A 60 -18.14 0.62 -1.37
C VAL A 60 -18.58 0.69 0.10
N ARG A 61 -19.66 -0.02 0.42
CA ARG A 61 -20.16 -0.15 1.80
C ARG A 61 -19.98 -1.56 2.38
N ARG A 62 -19.85 -2.55 1.50
CA ARG A 62 -19.65 -3.96 1.83
C ARG A 62 -18.71 -4.54 0.78
N TYR A 63 -17.66 -5.22 1.22
CA TYR A 63 -16.71 -5.92 0.35
C TYR A 63 -16.34 -7.26 0.97
N VAL A 64 -15.76 -8.13 0.16
CA VAL A 64 -15.21 -9.42 0.58
C VAL A 64 -13.75 -9.42 0.18
N GLU A 65 -12.89 -9.78 1.13
CA GLU A 65 -11.49 -10.14 0.89
C GLU A 65 -11.39 -11.66 0.99
N VAL A 66 -10.70 -12.29 0.04
CA VAL A 66 -10.56 -13.75 -0.08
C VAL A 66 -9.10 -14.13 0.02
#